data_AF-A0A060CDZ4-F1
#
_entry.id   AF-A0A060CDZ4-F1
#
_cell.length_a   1.000
_cell.length_b   1.000
_cell.length_c   1.000
_cell.angle_alpha   90.00
_cell.angle_beta   90.00
_cell.angle_gamma   90.00
#
_symmetry.space_group_name_H-M   'P 1'
#
loop_
_entity.id
_entity.type
_entity.pdbx_description
1 polymer ?
#
loop_
_entity_poly.entity_id
_entity_poly.type
_entity_poly.pdbx_seq_one_letter_code
_entity_poly.pdbx_strand_id
1 'polypeptide(L)'
;MLSLLLIKFIDAASPLSIQVHPDDIYAHAHGMPYGKTEMWIILAADPGSFLYLGLKEKMKPQEFADAIAKNTIEEKFNKVPVKPGEVYFIKAGLLHAIGGGILLAEVQQSSDTTYRVYDFGRLGADGKPRELHIKQAEEV
;
A
#
# COMPACT_ATOMS: atom_id res chain seq x y z
N MET A 1 27.25 0.36 7.28
CA MET A 1 26.69 1.46 6.46
C MET A 1 25.25 1.07 6.18
N LEU A 2 24.27 1.70 6.83
CA LEU A 2 22.85 1.47 6.49
C LEU A 2 22.59 2.13 5.13
N SER A 3 22.03 1.39 4.18
CA SER A 3 21.58 1.98 2.92
C SER A 3 20.40 2.90 3.22
N LEU A 4 20.40 4.11 2.66
CA LEU A 4 19.28 5.05 2.82
C LEU A 4 18.05 4.60 2.01
N LEU A 5 18.25 3.79 0.97
CA LEU A 5 17.22 3.29 0.08
C LEU A 5 17.24 1.76 0.00
N LEU A 6 16.06 1.20 -0.22
CA LEU A 6 15.85 -0.20 -0.55
C LEU A 6 15.19 -0.28 -1.94
N ILE A 7 15.71 -1.15 -2.80
CA ILE A 7 15.17 -1.39 -4.14
C ILE A 7 14.66 -2.82 -4.20
N LYS A 8 13.42 -3.00 -4.67
CA LYS A 8 12.77 -4.30 -4.83
C LYS A 8 12.24 -4.44 -6.25
N PHE A 9 12.22 -5.67 -6.74
CA PHE A 9 11.36 -6.06 -7.86
C PHE A 9 10.17 -6.81 -7.28
N ILE A 10 8.96 -6.36 -7.61
CA ILE A 10 7.72 -6.93 -7.09
C ILE A 10 6.92 -7.46 -8.27
N ASP A 11 6.68 -8.77 -8.27
CA ASP A 11 5.81 -9.46 -9.21
C ASP A 11 4.48 -9.80 -8.52
N ALA A 12 3.46 -8.97 -8.77
CA ALA A 12 2.15 -9.08 -8.16
C ALA A 12 1.21 -9.90 -9.06
N ALA A 13 1.24 -11.23 -8.92
CA ALA A 13 0.30 -12.12 -9.64
C ALA A 13 -1.17 -11.89 -9.23
N SER A 14 -1.42 -11.41 -8.01
CA SER A 14 -2.74 -11.03 -7.50
C SER A 14 -2.63 -9.74 -6.69
N PRO A 15 -3.74 -9.02 -6.44
CA PRO A 15 -3.71 -7.77 -5.69
C PRO A 15 -2.98 -7.90 -4.35
N LEU A 16 -2.04 -7.00 -4.09
CA LEU A 16 -1.38 -6.88 -2.80
C LEU A 16 -2.29 -6.12 -1.83
N SER A 17 -1.97 -6.20 -0.53
CA SER A 17 -2.83 -5.61 0.49
C SER A 17 -2.92 -4.10 0.33
N ILE A 18 -4.09 -3.55 0.63
CA ILE A 18 -4.23 -2.10 0.73
C ILE A 18 -3.58 -1.64 2.02
N GLN A 19 -2.72 -0.64 1.90
CA GLN A 19 -1.83 -0.22 2.96
C GLN A 19 -1.55 1.28 2.92
N VAL A 20 -1.04 1.78 4.03
CA VAL A 20 -0.48 3.13 4.17
C VAL A 20 0.84 3.06 4.91
N HIS A 21 1.67 4.05 4.69
CA HIS A 21 3.03 4.13 5.20
C HIS A 21 3.23 5.44 5.98
N PRO A 22 3.87 5.40 7.15
CA PRO A 22 4.16 6.61 7.91
C PRO A 22 5.24 7.46 7.24
N ASP A 23 5.24 8.75 7.55
CA ASP A 23 6.36 9.63 7.25
C ASP A 23 7.46 9.52 8.31
N ASP A 24 8.56 10.26 8.14
CA ASP A 24 9.69 10.23 9.09
C ASP A 24 9.31 10.79 10.47
N ILE A 25 8.38 11.74 10.55
CA ILE A 25 7.95 12.35 11.81
C ILE A 25 7.23 11.32 12.66
N TYR A 26 6.23 10.65 12.08
CA TYR A 26 5.52 9.57 12.76
C TYR A 26 6.47 8.41 13.08
N ALA A 27 7.36 8.05 12.14
CA ALA A 27 8.32 6.98 12.34
C ALA A 27 9.21 7.22 13.56
N HIS A 28 9.85 8.38 13.66
CA HIS A 28 10.74 8.73 14.78
C HIS A 28 9.99 8.81 16.11
N ALA A 29 8.78 9.37 16.12
CA ALA A 29 7.96 9.44 17.33
C ALA A 29 7.61 8.04 17.89
N HIS A 30 7.57 7.03 17.03
CA HIS A 30 7.27 5.64 17.38
C HIS A 30 8.51 4.73 17.41
N GLY A 31 9.72 5.31 17.47
CA GLY A 31 10.98 4.57 17.62
C GLY A 31 11.45 3.83 16.36
N MET A 32 10.88 4.12 15.19
CA MET A 32 11.32 3.59 13.91
C MET A 32 12.39 4.51 13.30
N PRO A 33 13.36 3.98 12.52
CA PRO A 33 14.45 4.79 11.98
C PRO A 33 14.03 5.72 10.83
N TYR A 34 13.06 5.28 10.01
CA TYR A 34 12.59 5.98 8.81
C TYR A 34 11.11 5.69 8.55
N GLY A 35 10.42 6.68 7.99
CA GLY A 35 9.16 6.48 7.29
C GLY A 35 9.36 5.72 5.98
N LYS A 36 8.31 5.65 5.16
CA LYS A 36 8.33 4.86 3.93
C LYS A 36 7.58 5.57 2.80
N THR A 37 8.28 6.53 2.20
CA THR A 37 7.96 7.06 0.86
C THR A 37 8.62 6.20 -0.22
N GLU A 38 7.90 6.02 -1.34
CA GLU A 38 8.30 5.10 -2.40
C GLU A 38 8.13 5.73 -3.79
N MET A 39 8.79 5.10 -4.77
CA MET A 39 8.63 5.34 -6.19
C MET A 39 8.48 3.99 -6.88
N TRP A 40 7.45 3.83 -7.69
CA TRP A 40 7.20 2.62 -8.46
C TRP A 40 7.42 2.88 -9.94
N ILE A 41 8.14 1.99 -10.60
CA ILE A 41 8.38 1.99 -12.04
C ILE A 41 7.75 0.71 -12.60
N ILE A 42 6.74 0.86 -13.45
CA ILE A 42 6.04 -0.29 -14.03
C ILE A 42 6.94 -0.92 -15.10
N LEU A 43 7.32 -2.18 -14.90
CA LEU A 43 8.17 -2.92 -15.84
C LEU A 43 7.34 -3.77 -16.80
N ALA A 44 6.26 -4.38 -16.30
CA ALA A 44 5.27 -5.09 -17.10
C ALA A 44 3.89 -4.98 -16.46
N ALA A 45 2.83 -5.01 -17.28
CA ALA A 45 1.45 -4.97 -16.83
C ALA A 45 0.55 -5.76 -17.79
N ASP A 46 -0.30 -6.63 -17.26
CA ASP A 46 -1.32 -7.33 -18.02
C ASP A 46 -2.44 -6.38 -18.49
N PRO A 47 -3.19 -6.72 -19.55
CA PRO A 47 -4.33 -5.92 -19.98
C PRO A 47 -5.35 -5.72 -18.85
N GLY A 48 -5.60 -4.45 -18.51
CA GLY A 48 -6.54 -4.08 -17.44
C GLY A 48 -5.93 -4.03 -16.05
N SER A 49 -4.61 -4.24 -15.89
CA SER A 49 -3.92 -4.00 -14.62
C SER A 49 -3.98 -2.53 -14.20
N PHE A 50 -4.06 -2.31 -12.90
CA PHE A 50 -4.18 -0.99 -12.29
C PHE A 50 -3.54 -0.95 -10.90
N LEU A 51 -3.23 0.25 -10.44
CA LEU A 51 -2.87 0.51 -9.03
C LEU A 51 -4.10 1.02 -8.29
N TYR A 52 -4.19 0.70 -7.00
CA TYR A 52 -5.08 1.41 -6.09
C TYR A 52 -4.32 2.62 -5.55
N LEU A 53 -4.78 3.85 -5.82
CA LEU A 53 -4.09 5.08 -5.41
C LEU A 53 -5.06 6.10 -4.80
N GLY A 54 -5.11 6.13 -3.47
CA GLY A 54 -6.00 7.00 -2.71
C GLY A 54 -7.48 6.65 -2.86
N LEU A 55 -8.32 7.39 -2.15
CA LEU A 55 -9.77 7.23 -2.15
C LEU A 55 -10.42 8.07 -3.27
N LYS A 56 -11.52 7.57 -3.84
CA LYS A 56 -12.35 8.30 -4.82
C LYS A 56 -12.95 9.57 -4.23
N GLU A 57 -13.30 9.50 -2.96
CA GLU A 57 -13.92 10.58 -2.20
C GLU A 57 -13.28 10.64 -0.81
N LYS A 58 -13.30 11.82 -0.19
CA LYS A 58 -12.88 11.95 1.21
C LYS A 58 -13.84 11.16 2.09
N MET A 59 -13.29 10.35 2.99
CA MET A 59 -14.05 9.57 3.96
C MET A 59 -13.70 9.98 5.37
N LYS A 60 -14.69 9.95 6.26
CA LYS A 60 -14.47 10.02 7.70
C LYS A 60 -13.92 8.68 8.20
N PRO A 61 -13.15 8.66 9.31
CA PRO A 61 -12.63 7.41 9.88
C PRO A 61 -13.71 6.34 10.12
N GLN A 62 -14.88 6.74 10.64
CA GLN A 62 -16.00 5.81 10.86
C GLN A 62 -16.53 5.19 9.55
N GLU A 63 -16.64 5.97 8.47
CA GLU A 63 -17.09 5.46 7.17
C GLU A 63 -16.09 4.47 6.59
N PHE A 64 -14.80 4.70 6.84
CA PHE A 64 -13.72 3.81 6.42
C PHE A 64 -13.76 2.48 7.20
N ALA A 65 -13.89 2.55 8.53
CA ALA A 65 -14.03 1.38 9.40
C ALA A 65 -15.28 0.55 9.04
N ASP A 66 -16.42 1.22 8.80
CA ASP A 66 -17.66 0.56 8.40
C ASP A 66 -17.52 -0.17 7.05
N ALA A 67 -16.83 0.44 6.08
CA ALA A 67 -16.60 -0.15 4.77
C ALA A 67 -15.65 -1.37 4.85
N ILE A 68 -14.67 -1.35 5.76
CA ILE A 68 -13.84 -2.53 6.06
C ILE A 68 -14.70 -3.64 6.67
N ALA A 69 -15.50 -3.33 7.69
CA ALA A 69 -16.35 -4.30 8.36
C ALA A 69 -17.39 -4.94 7.43
N LYS A 70 -17.89 -4.18 6.43
CA LYS A 70 -18.84 -4.65 5.42
C LYS A 70 -18.17 -5.25 4.18
N ASN A 71 -16.83 -5.30 4.13
CA ASN A 71 -16.07 -5.81 2.99
C ASN A 71 -16.31 -5.06 1.67
N THR A 72 -16.61 -3.76 1.73
CA THR A 72 -16.90 -2.90 0.56
C THR A 72 -15.84 -1.81 0.33
N ILE A 73 -14.80 -1.77 1.16
CA ILE A 73 -13.76 -0.72 1.10
C ILE A 73 -13.03 -0.67 -0.24
N GLU A 74 -12.87 -1.81 -0.93
CA GLU A 74 -12.22 -1.86 -2.25
C GLU A 74 -12.87 -0.90 -3.26
N GLU A 75 -14.19 -0.77 -3.23
CA GLU A 75 -14.96 0.07 -4.14
C GLU A 75 -14.68 1.57 -3.94
N LYS A 76 -14.09 1.94 -2.81
CA LYS A 76 -13.81 3.32 -2.42
C LYS A 76 -12.47 3.84 -2.94
N PHE A 77 -11.60 2.98 -3.48
CA PHE A 77 -10.29 3.37 -3.98
C PHE A 77 -10.30 3.78 -5.46
N ASN A 78 -9.44 4.75 -5.82
CA ASN A 78 -9.19 5.02 -7.23
C ASN A 78 -8.40 3.86 -7.83
N LYS A 79 -8.91 3.31 -8.93
CA LYS A 79 -8.19 2.35 -9.77
C LYS A 79 -7.54 3.14 -10.91
N VAL A 80 -6.22 3.21 -10.90
CA VAL A 80 -5.43 3.94 -11.90
C VAL A 80 -4.81 2.91 -12.85
N PRO A 81 -5.31 2.78 -14.10
CA PRO A 81 -4.73 1.89 -15.09
C PRO A 81 -3.27 2.24 -15.34
N VAL A 82 -2.45 1.22 -15.58
CA VAL A 82 -1.01 1.39 -15.76
C VAL A 82 -0.49 0.75 -17.04
N LYS A 83 0.68 1.21 -17.48
CA LYS A 83 1.42 0.70 -18.64
C LYS A 83 2.91 0.61 -18.32
N PRO A 84 3.65 -0.32 -18.97
CA PRO A 84 5.10 -0.38 -18.85
C PRO A 84 5.78 0.97 -19.14
N GLY A 85 6.75 1.34 -18.32
CA GLY A 85 7.50 2.60 -18.39
C GLY A 85 6.90 3.75 -17.60
N GLU A 86 5.67 3.64 -17.10
CA GLU A 86 5.08 4.66 -16.22
C GLU A 86 5.69 4.63 -14.81
N VAL A 87 5.73 5.81 -14.19
CA VAL A 87 6.37 6.02 -12.88
C VAL A 87 5.39 6.71 -11.94
N TYR A 88 5.29 6.19 -10.72
CA TYR A 88 4.35 6.65 -9.69
C TYR A 88 5.09 6.97 -8.40
N PHE A 89 4.91 8.18 -7.90
CA PHE A 89 5.42 8.59 -6.59
C PHE A 89 4.39 8.29 -5.50
N ILE A 90 4.74 7.41 -4.57
CA ILE A 90 3.90 6.99 -3.46
C ILE A 90 4.39 7.71 -2.21
N LYS A 91 3.81 8.89 -1.96
CA LYS A 91 4.12 9.66 -0.76
C LYS A 91 3.61 8.93 0.48
N ALA A 92 4.38 8.94 1.57
CA ALA A 92 3.88 8.54 2.89
C ALA A 92 2.53 9.23 3.22
N GLY A 93 1.63 8.48 3.87
CA GLY A 93 0.23 8.87 4.12
C GLY A 93 -0.74 8.60 2.95
N LEU A 94 -0.25 8.27 1.75
CA LEU A 94 -1.13 7.85 0.65
C LEU A 94 -1.58 6.40 0.87
N LEU A 95 -2.89 6.15 0.93
CA LEU A 95 -3.41 4.79 0.83
C LEU A 95 -3.18 4.22 -0.56
N HIS A 96 -2.58 3.03 -0.66
CA HIS A 96 -2.23 2.43 -1.94
C HIS A 96 -2.21 0.90 -1.91
N ALA A 97 -2.23 0.29 -3.11
CA ALA A 97 -1.88 -1.10 -3.35
C ALA A 97 -1.48 -1.34 -4.81
N ILE A 98 -0.65 -2.37 -5.01
CA ILE A 98 -0.35 -2.92 -6.32
C ILE A 98 -1.48 -3.89 -6.69
N GLY A 99 -2.17 -3.66 -7.83
CA GLY A 99 -3.13 -4.61 -8.37
C GLY A 99 -2.47 -5.87 -8.94
N GLY A 100 -3.28 -6.83 -9.38
CA GLY A 100 -2.76 -8.06 -10.00
C GLY A 100 -2.23 -7.84 -11.42
N GLY A 101 -1.33 -8.73 -11.85
CA GLY A 101 -0.73 -8.72 -13.18
C GLY A 101 0.33 -7.63 -13.39
N ILE A 102 0.98 -7.16 -12.32
CA ILE A 102 1.97 -6.07 -12.40
C ILE A 102 3.34 -6.56 -11.94
N LEU A 103 4.34 -6.35 -12.78
CA LEU A 103 5.75 -6.40 -12.40
C LEU A 103 6.26 -4.96 -12.29
N LEU A 104 6.79 -4.56 -11.15
CA LEU A 104 7.36 -3.23 -10.95
C LEU A 104 8.71 -3.25 -10.21
N ALA A 105 9.50 -2.20 -10.41
CA ALA A 105 10.60 -1.86 -9.53
C ALA A 105 10.11 -0.83 -8.52
N GLU A 106 10.32 -1.11 -7.24
CA GLU A 106 10.04 -0.21 -6.13
C GLU A 106 11.36 0.33 -5.58
N VAL A 107 11.49 1.66 -5.54
CA VAL A 107 12.56 2.36 -4.83
C VAL A 107 11.92 3.04 -3.62
N GLN A 108 12.33 2.67 -2.42
CA GLN A 108 11.75 3.18 -1.18
C GLN A 108 12.82 3.63 -0.19
N GLN A 109 12.44 4.44 0.79
CA GLN A 109 13.24 4.60 2.01
C GLN A 109 13.53 3.22 2.62
N SER A 110 14.68 3.03 3.27
CA SER A 110 15.04 1.75 3.90
C SER A 110 14.23 1.48 5.17
N SER A 111 12.93 1.22 4.99
CA SER A 111 11.93 0.94 6.03
C SER A 111 11.03 -0.21 5.58
N ASP A 112 10.64 -1.07 6.52
CA ASP A 112 9.68 -2.15 6.24
C ASP A 112 8.29 -1.85 6.85
N THR A 113 8.11 -0.66 7.42
CA THR A 113 6.89 -0.30 8.14
C THR A 113 5.70 -0.19 7.19
N THR A 114 4.72 -1.05 7.41
CA THR A 114 3.51 -1.15 6.59
C THR A 114 2.27 -1.29 7.46
N TYR A 115 1.31 -0.38 7.34
CA TYR A 115 0.02 -0.49 8.00
C TYR A 115 -1.04 -0.98 7.02
N ARG A 116 -1.36 -2.26 7.13
CA ARG A 116 -2.37 -2.92 6.31
C ARG A 116 -3.77 -2.55 6.76
N VAL A 117 -4.62 -2.08 5.84
CA VAL A 117 -6.01 -1.73 6.13
C VAL A 117 -7.02 -2.69 5.52
N TYR A 118 -6.65 -3.38 4.43
CA TYR A 118 -7.51 -4.36 3.79
C TYR A 118 -6.70 -5.41 3.05
N ASP A 119 -7.20 -6.65 3.04
CA ASP A 119 -6.42 -7.78 2.55
C ASP A 119 -7.17 -8.83 1.74
N PHE A 120 -8.35 -8.49 1.23
CA PHE A 120 -9.15 -9.38 0.38
C PHE A 120 -9.48 -10.73 1.04
N GLY A 121 -9.55 -10.77 2.37
CA GLY A 121 -9.84 -11.98 3.14
C GLY A 121 -8.74 -13.05 3.09
N ARG A 122 -7.51 -12.71 2.66
CA ARG A 122 -6.42 -13.68 2.60
C ARG A 122 -6.03 -14.21 3.97
N LEU A 123 -5.76 -15.51 4.02
CA LEU A 123 -5.25 -16.20 5.19
C LEU A 123 -3.72 -16.19 5.18
N GLY A 124 -3.12 -16.06 6.35
CA GLY A 124 -1.69 -16.27 6.57
C GLY A 124 -1.32 -17.75 6.51
N ALA A 125 -0.03 -18.02 6.66
CA ALA A 125 0.49 -19.39 6.71
C ALA A 125 -0.04 -20.21 7.90
N ASP A 126 -0.58 -19.54 8.92
CA ASP A 126 -1.23 -20.12 10.08
C ASP A 126 -2.73 -20.42 9.86
N GLY A 127 -3.25 -20.14 8.66
CA GLY A 127 -4.66 -20.33 8.32
C GLY A 127 -5.60 -19.27 8.91
N LYS A 128 -5.09 -18.19 9.50
CA LYS A 128 -5.90 -17.10 10.06
C LYS A 128 -5.88 -15.86 9.16
N PRO A 129 -6.90 -14.99 9.21
CA PRO A 129 -6.83 -13.71 8.52
C PRO A 129 -5.56 -12.94 8.91
N ARG A 130 -4.85 -12.39 7.93
CA ARG A 130 -3.64 -11.60 8.20
C ARG A 130 -3.99 -10.35 8.99
N GLU A 131 -3.05 -9.92 9.85
CA GLU A 131 -3.24 -8.76 10.71
C GLU A 131 -3.49 -7.47 9.91
N LEU A 132 -4.46 -6.70 10.39
CA LEU A 132 -4.78 -5.36 9.96
C LEU A 132 -4.36 -4.37 11.05
N HIS A 133 -3.86 -3.21 10.65
CA HIS A 133 -3.25 -2.20 11.51
C HIS A 133 -4.10 -0.93 11.48
N ILE A 134 -5.41 -1.05 11.71
CA ILE A 134 -6.38 0.02 11.47
C ILE A 134 -6.07 1.25 12.33
N LYS A 135 -5.74 1.06 13.61
CA LYS A 135 -5.42 2.17 14.52
C LYS A 135 -4.19 2.96 14.05
N GLN A 136 -3.12 2.27 13.69
CA GLN A 136 -1.91 2.93 13.19
C GLN A 136 -2.17 3.62 11.84
N ALA A 137 -2.97 3.00 10.98
CA ALA A 137 -3.33 3.58 9.69
C ALA A 137 -4.17 4.87 9.81
N GLU A 138 -4.95 5.03 10.88
CA GLU A 138 -5.72 6.26 11.16
C GLU A 138 -4.83 7.43 11.62
N GLU A 139 -3.62 7.15 12.08
CA GLU A 139 -2.69 8.15 12.62
C GLU A 139 -1.68 8.69 11.59
N VAL A 140 -1.65 8.13 10.37
CA VAL A 140 -0.64 8.42 9.33
C VAL A 140 -1.21 8.98 8.03
#